data_AF-A0A243SC08-F1
#
_entry.id   AF-A0A243SC08-F1
#
_cell.length_a   1.000
_cell.length_b   1.000
_cell.length_c   1.000
_cell.angle_alpha   90.00
_cell.angle_beta   90.00
_cell.angle_gamma   90.00
#
_symmetry.space_group_name_H-M   'P 1'
#
loop_
_entity.id
_entity.type
_entity.pdbx_description
1 polymer ?
#
loop_
_entity_poly.entity_id
_entity_poly.type
_entity_poly.pdbx_seq_one_letter_code
_entity_poly.pdbx_strand_id
1 'polypeptide(L)'
;ELEKNQLVKDVTFKSLILLYEKDEEKIGKIIEVGNLLNKFETEIEIAYKIKETNSYKIEIGYMINPKKTLSKIVVKYFDKENKTQNTTTKDLYFYEDIFYLVDKIEVKNGKIIFTHKKTSLGEIATAKYEKPIVIEIAEMERNNSH
;
A
#
# COMPACT_ATOMS: atom_id res chain seq x y z
N GLU A 1 -25.28 6.44 -1.45
CA GLU A 1 -23.81 6.31 -1.61
C GLU A 1 -23.42 4.91 -2.07
N LEU A 2 -23.88 3.85 -1.39
CA LEU A 2 -23.63 2.44 -1.77
C LEU A 2 -24.02 2.11 -3.23
N GLU A 3 -25.24 2.48 -3.64
CA GLU A 3 -25.74 2.24 -5.01
C GLU A 3 -24.92 2.98 -6.08
N LYS A 4 -24.46 4.20 -5.77
CA LYS A 4 -23.60 4.99 -6.67
C LYS A 4 -22.24 4.32 -6.84
N ASN A 5 -21.64 3.83 -5.76
CA ASN A 5 -20.34 3.15 -5.82
C ASN A 5 -20.43 1.83 -6.59
N GLN A 6 -21.51 1.08 -6.39
CA GLN A 6 -21.76 -0.14 -7.16
C GLN A 6 -21.94 0.15 -8.66
N LEU A 7 -22.72 1.18 -9.00
CA LEU A 7 -22.90 1.58 -10.39
C LEU A 7 -21.58 2.00 -11.05
N VAL A 8 -20.77 2.82 -10.37
CA VAL A 8 -19.45 3.24 -10.87
C VAL A 8 -18.56 2.03 -11.11
N LYS A 9 -18.50 1.11 -10.14
CA LYS A 9 -17.74 -0.14 -10.28
C LYS A 9 -18.20 -0.93 -11.51
N ASP A 10 -19.50 -1.21 -11.64
CA ASP A 10 -20.04 -2.01 -12.73
C ASP A 10 -19.75 -1.38 -14.10
N VAL A 11 -19.94 -0.07 -14.24
CA VAL A 11 -19.64 0.66 -15.48
C VAL A 11 -18.14 0.60 -15.78
N THR A 12 -17.28 0.87 -14.80
CA THR A 12 -15.82 0.82 -14.98
C THR A 12 -15.36 -0.56 -15.47
N PHE A 13 -15.79 -1.64 -14.82
CA PHE A 13 -15.37 -3.00 -15.22
C PHE A 13 -15.90 -3.37 -16.61
N LYS A 14 -17.16 -3.02 -16.94
CA LYS A 14 -17.72 -3.24 -18.28
C LYS A 14 -16.94 -2.46 -19.34
N SER A 15 -16.62 -1.19 -19.07
CA SER A 15 -15.83 -0.36 -19.99
C SER A 15 -14.42 -0.92 -20.19
N LEU A 16 -13.75 -1.38 -19.13
CA LEU A 16 -12.43 -2.00 -19.24
C LEU A 16 -12.47 -3.30 -20.06
N ILE A 17 -13.46 -4.16 -19.83
CA ILE A 17 -13.64 -5.39 -20.63
C ILE A 17 -13.84 -5.04 -22.12
N LEU A 18 -14.68 -4.05 -22.42
CA LEU A 18 -14.92 -3.60 -23.80
C LEU A 18 -13.64 -3.04 -24.45
N LEU A 19 -12.85 -2.24 -23.74
CA LEU A 19 -11.60 -1.66 -24.24
C LEU A 19 -10.54 -2.73 -24.58
N TYR A 20 -10.57 -3.86 -23.89
CA TYR A 20 -9.62 -4.96 -24.05
C TYR A 20 -10.26 -6.23 -24.61
N GLU A 21 -11.39 -6.11 -25.32
CA GLU A 21 -12.22 -7.25 -25.77
C GLU A 21 -11.46 -8.33 -26.56
N LYS A 22 -10.31 -7.98 -27.16
CA LYS A 22 -9.46 -8.86 -27.97
C LYS A 22 -8.23 -9.40 -27.24
N ASP A 23 -8.07 -9.07 -25.96
CA ASP A 23 -6.89 -9.40 -25.15
C ASP A 23 -7.34 -10.23 -23.94
N GLU A 24 -7.40 -11.55 -24.11
CA GLU A 24 -7.89 -12.49 -23.09
C GLU A 24 -7.08 -12.42 -21.79
N GLU A 25 -5.77 -12.16 -21.87
CA GLU A 25 -4.92 -12.02 -20.68
C GLU A 25 -5.34 -10.79 -19.86
N LYS A 26 -5.55 -9.65 -20.52
CA LYS A 26 -6.02 -8.44 -19.84
C LYS A 26 -7.43 -8.60 -19.28
N ILE A 27 -8.33 -9.23 -20.02
CA ILE A 27 -9.68 -9.55 -19.53
C ILE A 27 -9.60 -10.41 -18.27
N GLY A 28 -8.76 -11.45 -18.27
CA GLY A 28 -8.53 -12.31 -17.11
C GLY A 28 -8.11 -11.51 -15.87
N LYS A 29 -7.14 -10.59 -16.03
CA LYS A 29 -6.70 -9.70 -14.93
C LYS A 29 -7.80 -8.74 -14.47
N ILE A 30 -8.60 -8.19 -15.37
CA ILE A 30 -9.73 -7.31 -15.03
C ILE A 30 -10.75 -8.08 -14.18
N ILE A 31 -11.09 -9.31 -14.57
CA ILE A 31 -12.01 -10.17 -13.80
C ILE A 31 -11.43 -10.49 -12.42
N GLU A 32 -10.15 -10.85 -12.34
CA GLU A 32 -9.44 -11.12 -11.09
C GLU A 32 -9.53 -9.92 -10.13
N VAL A 33 -9.19 -8.72 -10.61
CA VAL A 33 -9.27 -7.48 -9.81
C VAL A 33 -10.71 -7.20 -9.39
N GLY A 34 -11.70 -7.42 -10.26
CA GLY A 34 -13.12 -7.29 -9.92
C GLY A 34 -13.53 -8.21 -8.77
N ASN A 35 -13.07 -9.46 -8.79
CA ASN A 35 -13.31 -10.43 -7.72
C ASN A 35 -12.64 -10.02 -6.41
N LEU A 36 -11.39 -9.54 -6.46
CA LEU A 36 -10.70 -9.01 -5.28
C LEU A 36 -11.46 -7.82 -4.68
N LEU A 37 -11.96 -6.89 -5.51
CA LEU A 37 -12.77 -5.76 -5.05
C LEU A 37 -14.12 -6.18 -4.47
N ASN A 38 -14.69 -7.29 -4.91
CA ASN A 38 -15.90 -7.85 -4.29
C ASN A 38 -15.58 -8.47 -2.92
N LYS A 39 -14.41 -9.11 -2.78
CA LYS A 39 -14.02 -9.82 -1.56
C LYS A 39 -13.54 -8.90 -0.45
N PHE A 40 -12.69 -7.93 -0.80
CA PHE A 40 -11.97 -7.10 0.16
C PHE A 40 -12.47 -5.65 0.18
N GLU A 41 -13.38 -5.28 -0.72
CA GLU A 41 -13.92 -3.92 -0.86
C GLU A 41 -12.81 -2.85 -0.87
N THR A 42 -12.74 -2.03 0.18
CA THR A 42 -11.78 -0.93 0.35
C THR A 42 -10.50 -1.35 1.10
N GLU A 43 -10.44 -2.59 1.59
CA GLU A 43 -9.29 -3.16 2.29
C GLU A 43 -8.31 -3.87 1.35
N ILE A 44 -8.41 -3.63 0.04
CA ILE A 44 -7.42 -4.13 -0.90
C ILE A 44 -6.09 -3.40 -0.67
N GLU A 45 -5.07 -4.20 -0.40
CA GLU A 45 -3.69 -3.75 -0.41
C GLU A 45 -3.16 -3.70 -1.85
N ILE A 46 -2.68 -2.53 -2.25
CA ILE A 46 -2.03 -2.30 -3.53
C ILE A 46 -0.52 -2.28 -3.30
N ALA A 47 0.20 -3.20 -3.93
CA ALA A 47 1.64 -3.27 -3.85
C ALA A 47 2.29 -2.02 -4.48
N TYR A 48 3.28 -1.44 -3.82
CA TYR A 48 3.95 -0.22 -4.28
C TYR A 48 5.45 -0.40 -4.44
N LYS A 49 6.16 -0.85 -3.40
CA LYS A 49 7.62 -0.91 -3.42
C LYS A 49 8.15 -2.03 -2.56
N ILE A 50 9.24 -2.64 -3.02
CA ILE A 50 9.93 -3.70 -2.28
C ILE A 50 11.39 -3.31 -2.12
N LYS A 51 11.95 -3.54 -0.92
CA LYS A 51 13.38 -3.56 -0.67
C LYS A 51 13.75 -4.92 -0.12
N GLU A 52 14.67 -5.60 -0.78
CA GLU A 52 15.09 -6.93 -0.39
C GLU A 52 16.60 -7.00 -0.26
N THR A 53 17.06 -7.68 0.79
CA THR A 53 18.46 -7.98 1.07
C THR A 53 18.58 -9.48 1.38
N ASN A 54 19.80 -9.95 1.68
CA ASN A 54 20.01 -11.33 2.10
C ASN A 54 19.40 -11.63 3.49
N SER A 55 19.36 -10.63 4.38
CA SER A 55 18.91 -10.81 5.77
C SER A 55 17.45 -10.40 5.99
N TYR A 56 16.88 -9.53 5.17
CA TYR A 56 15.49 -9.10 5.32
C TYR A 56 14.81 -8.72 4.02
N LYS A 57 13.48 -8.60 4.06
CA LYS A 57 12.66 -8.04 2.99
C LYS A 57 11.64 -7.07 3.59
N ILE A 58 11.47 -5.91 2.95
CA ILE A 58 10.45 -4.92 3.28
C ILE A 58 9.54 -4.79 2.07
N GLU A 59 8.25 -5.06 2.26
CA GLU A 59 7.21 -4.77 1.28
C GLU A 59 6.39 -3.58 1.75
N ILE A 60 6.17 -2.65 0.83
CA ILE A 60 5.37 -1.46 1.05
C ILE A 60 4.21 -1.51 0.09
N GLY A 61 3.01 -1.46 0.65
CA GLY A 61 1.76 -1.29 -0.06
C GLY A 61 0.95 -0.14 0.52
N TYR A 62 -0.25 0.05 -0.01
CA TYR A 62 -1.22 0.99 0.52
C TYR A 62 -2.65 0.50 0.34
N MET A 63 -3.55 0.99 1.18
CA MET A 63 -4.99 0.80 1.08
C MET A 63 -5.67 2.15 0.88
N ILE A 64 -6.63 2.23 -0.04
CA ILE A 64 -7.38 3.46 -0.32
C ILE A 64 -8.63 3.48 0.56
N ASN A 65 -8.64 4.37 1.54
CA ASN A 65 -9.73 4.60 2.49
C ASN A 65 -10.41 3.31 3.03
N PRO A 66 -9.64 2.36 3.58
CA PRO A 66 -10.17 1.09 4.08
C PRO A 66 -11.26 1.35 5.13
N LYS A 67 -12.42 0.69 4.99
CA LYS A 67 -13.57 0.84 5.89
C LYS A 67 -14.01 2.29 6.12
N LYS A 68 -13.89 3.14 5.09
CA LYS A 68 -14.20 4.59 5.15
C LYS A 68 -13.33 5.37 6.16
N THR A 69 -12.16 4.85 6.49
CA THR A 69 -11.14 5.56 7.28
C THR A 69 -10.14 6.26 6.36
N LEU A 70 -9.11 6.90 6.92
CA LEU A 70 -8.00 7.42 6.13
C LEU A 70 -7.33 6.30 5.33
N SER A 71 -6.78 6.64 4.18
CA SER A 71 -5.90 5.74 3.43
C SER A 71 -4.73 5.30 4.32
N LYS A 72 -4.12 4.16 4.03
CA LYS A 72 -3.07 3.61 4.89
C LYS A 72 -1.87 3.17 4.09
N ILE A 73 -0.67 3.43 4.59
CA ILE A 73 0.52 2.70 4.17
C ILE A 73 0.55 1.37 4.92
N VAL A 74 0.85 0.30 4.21
CA VAL A 74 1.06 -1.05 4.76
C VAL A 74 2.53 -1.36 4.65
N VAL A 75 3.16 -1.73 5.76
CA VAL A 75 4.58 -2.06 5.81
C VAL A 75 4.73 -3.46 6.37
N LYS A 76 5.23 -4.37 5.54
CA LYS A 76 5.55 -5.74 5.93
C LYS A 76 7.07 -5.87 6.02
N TYR A 77 7.55 -6.30 7.17
CA TYR A 77 8.95 -6.63 7.40
C TYR A 77 9.08 -8.13 7.56
N PHE A 78 9.96 -8.73 6.76
CA PHE A 78 10.31 -10.14 6.82
C PHE A 78 11.76 -10.27 7.25
N ASP A 79 11.97 -10.87 8.42
CA ASP A 79 13.29 -11.29 8.89
C ASP A 79 13.59 -12.67 8.31
N LYS A 80 14.60 -12.75 7.43
CA LYS A 80 14.95 -14.00 6.75
C LYS A 80 15.76 -14.94 7.64
N GLU A 81 16.47 -14.39 8.62
CA GLU A 81 17.30 -15.16 9.55
C GLU A 81 16.40 -15.90 10.54
N ASN A 82 15.46 -15.18 11.14
CA ASN A 82 14.52 -15.72 12.12
C ASN A 82 13.24 -16.28 11.48
N LYS A 83 13.05 -16.09 10.17
CA LYS A 83 11.86 -16.49 9.39
C LYS A 83 10.55 -15.93 9.97
N THR A 84 10.60 -14.70 10.47
CA THR A 84 9.44 -14.01 11.03
C THR A 84 8.92 -12.95 10.06
N GLN A 85 7.61 -12.71 10.10
CA GLN A 85 6.97 -11.66 9.33
C GLN A 85 6.14 -10.78 10.25
N ASN A 86 6.37 -9.47 10.19
CA ASN A 86 5.61 -8.48 10.93
C ASN A 86 4.98 -7.46 10.00
N THR A 87 3.77 -7.03 10.31
CA THR A 87 3.03 -6.06 9.51
C THR A 87 2.60 -4.90 10.39
N THR A 88 2.72 -3.69 9.88
CA THR A 88 2.14 -2.50 10.52
C THR A 88 1.51 -1.60 9.48
N THR A 89 0.68 -0.66 9.96
CA THR A 89 0.08 0.36 9.11
C THR A 89 0.31 1.74 9.71
N LYS A 90 0.40 2.76 8.85
CA LYS A 90 0.29 4.17 9.25
C LYS A 90 -0.74 4.86 8.37
N ASP A 91 -1.38 5.89 8.91
CA ASP A 91 -2.37 6.64 8.15
C ASP A 91 -1.71 7.54 7.10
N LEU A 92 -2.42 7.69 5.99
CA LEU A 92 -2.17 8.59 4.88
C LEU A 92 -3.38 9.51 4.74
N TYR A 93 -3.15 10.81 4.72
CA TYR A 93 -4.18 11.80 4.41
C TYR A 93 -4.72 11.62 2.99
N PHE A 94 -3.84 11.36 2.01
CA PHE A 94 -4.20 10.95 0.65
C PHE A 94 -3.36 9.75 0.23
N TYR A 95 -3.93 8.80 -0.53
CA TYR A 95 -3.20 7.59 -0.91
C TYR A 95 -1.99 7.93 -1.79
N GLU A 96 -2.07 8.98 -2.59
CA GLU A 96 -1.01 9.47 -3.48
C GLU A 96 0.21 9.99 -2.72
N ASP A 97 0.05 10.35 -1.44
CA ASP A 97 1.17 10.84 -0.63
C ASP A 97 2.28 9.78 -0.51
N ILE A 98 1.95 8.48 -0.63
CA ILE A 98 2.95 7.40 -0.59
C ILE A 98 4.03 7.56 -1.67
N PHE A 99 3.68 8.12 -2.83
CA PHE A 99 4.61 8.35 -3.95
C PHE A 99 5.68 9.39 -3.64
N TYR A 100 5.43 10.22 -2.64
CA TYR A 100 6.35 11.26 -2.16
C TYR A 100 6.97 10.93 -0.80
N LEU A 101 6.27 10.18 0.06
CA LEU A 101 6.76 9.79 1.39
C LEU A 101 7.82 8.69 1.35
N VAL A 102 7.79 7.83 0.34
CA VAL A 102 8.65 6.65 0.26
C VAL A 102 9.58 6.74 -0.96
N ASP A 103 10.60 7.60 -0.82
CA ASP A 103 11.69 7.71 -1.81
C ASP A 103 12.74 6.62 -1.59
N LYS A 104 13.39 6.61 -0.42
CA LYS A 104 14.35 5.59 -0.02
C LYS A 104 13.89 4.89 1.24
N ILE A 105 14.24 3.61 1.32
CA ILE A 105 13.96 2.74 2.46
C ILE A 105 15.31 2.38 3.07
N GLU A 106 15.51 2.75 4.33
CA GLU A 106 16.72 2.44 5.08
C GLU A 106 16.35 1.63 6.33
N VAL A 107 17.21 0.68 6.69
CA VAL A 107 17.10 -0.05 7.96
C VAL A 107 18.33 0.25 8.78
N LYS A 108 18.15 0.87 9.94
CA LYS A 108 19.24 1.26 10.83
C LYS A 108 18.79 1.19 12.28
N ASN A 109 19.61 0.59 13.14
CA ASN A 109 19.37 0.50 14.58
C ASN A 109 17.97 -0.04 14.94
N GLY A 110 17.52 -1.10 14.27
CA GLY A 110 16.19 -1.71 14.51
C GLY A 110 15.00 -0.89 14.00
N LYS A 111 15.24 0.14 13.16
CA LYS A 111 14.20 1.02 12.63
C LYS A 111 14.17 0.96 11.10
N ILE A 112 12.97 0.96 10.56
CA ILE A 112 12.70 1.19 9.13
C ILE A 112 12.44 2.69 8.97
N ILE A 113 13.21 3.33 8.08
CA ILE A 113 13.18 4.77 7.84
C ILE A 113 12.80 5.00 6.38
N PHE A 114 11.72 5.76 6.16
CA PHE A 114 11.33 6.24 4.84
C PHE A 114 11.74 7.70 4.69
N THR A 115 12.62 7.97 3.74
CA THR A 115 12.93 9.34 3.35
C THR A 115 11.94 9.80 2.31
N HIS A 116 11.46 11.04 2.45
CA HIS A 116 10.59 11.65 1.45
C HIS A 116 11.38 12.14 0.24
N LYS A 117 10.68 12.34 -0.89
CA LYS A 117 11.24 12.92 -2.11
C LYS A 117 11.56 14.39 -1.90
N LYS A 118 12.82 14.76 -2.14
CA LYS A 118 13.31 16.15 -2.11
C LYS A 118 13.00 16.90 -3.40
N THR A 119 11.73 16.99 -3.76
CA THR A 119 11.23 17.83 -4.87
C THR A 119 10.26 18.86 -4.31
N SER A 120 10.03 19.99 -5.00
CA SER A 120 9.10 21.01 -4.51
C SER A 120 7.71 20.44 -4.23
N LEU A 121 7.21 19.59 -5.14
CA LEU A 121 5.93 18.89 -4.95
C LEU A 121 6.00 17.87 -3.81
N GLY A 122 7.12 17.15 -3.68
CA GLY A 122 7.33 16.21 -2.58
C GLY A 122 7.33 16.89 -1.22
N GLU A 123 7.96 18.06 -1.09
CA GLU A 123 7.96 18.82 0.16
C GLU A 123 6.56 19.28 0.56
N ILE A 124 5.78 19.78 -0.41
CA ILE A 124 4.39 20.20 -0.21
C ILE A 124 3.51 19.02 0.17
N ALA A 125 3.53 17.94 -0.63
CA ALA A 125 2.69 16.76 -0.42
C ALA A 125 2.94 16.11 0.95
N THR A 126 4.20 16.16 1.41
CA THR A 126 4.62 15.51 2.65
C THR A 126 4.65 16.44 3.87
N ALA A 127 4.38 17.74 3.72
CA ALA A 127 4.48 18.74 4.79
C ALA A 127 3.64 18.43 6.03
N LYS A 128 2.54 17.70 5.86
CA LYS A 128 1.60 17.27 6.91
C LYS A 128 2.02 16.02 7.70
N TYR A 129 3.19 15.47 7.42
CA TYR A 129 3.72 14.28 8.09
C TYR A 129 4.98 14.61 8.88
N GLU A 130 5.23 13.82 9.93
CA GLU A 130 6.55 13.75 10.55
C GLU A 130 7.56 13.17 9.55
N LYS A 131 8.70 13.86 9.38
CA LYS A 131 9.75 13.50 8.42
C LYS A 131 11.08 13.25 9.16
N PRO A 132 11.80 12.15 8.87
CA PRO A 132 11.38 11.02 8.05
C PRO A 132 10.30 10.19 8.77
N ILE A 133 9.55 9.37 8.02
CA ILE A 133 8.67 8.38 8.66
C ILE A 133 9.55 7.28 9.23
N VAL A 134 9.41 7.04 10.53
CA VAL A 134 10.13 6.01 11.27
C VAL A 134 9.15 4.96 11.82
N ILE A 135 9.54 3.69 11.68
CA ILE A 135 8.82 2.53 12.20
C ILE A 135 9.82 1.66 12.97
N GLU A 136 9.55 1.36 14.24
CA GLU A 136 10.38 0.44 15.02
C GLU A 136 9.99 -1.01 14.75
N ILE A 137 10.96 -1.86 14.41
CA ILE A 137 10.69 -3.26 14.08
C ILE A 137 10.13 -4.01 15.31
N ALA A 138 10.64 -3.70 16.50
CA ALA A 138 10.17 -4.27 17.76
C ALA A 138 8.72 -3.87 18.11
N GLU A 139 8.21 -2.73 17.60
CA GLU A 139 6.78 -2.39 17.72
C GLU A 139 5.92 -3.28 16.83
N MET A 140 6.42 -3.63 15.63
CA MET A 140 5.70 -4.50 14.70
C MET A 140 5.55 -5.92 15.25
N GLU A 141 6.57 -6.45 15.94
CA GLU A 141 6.54 -7.77 16.59
C GLU A 141 5.49 -7.88 17.69
N ARG A 142 5.34 -6.81 18.50
CA ARG A 142 4.37 -6.78 19.60
C ARG A 142 2.92 -6.77 19.10
N ASN A 143 2.66 -6.09 17.98
CA ASN A 143 1.32 -5.98 17.41
C ASN A 143 0.80 -7.28 16.77
N ASN A 144 1.69 -8.24 16.50
CA ASN A 144 1.34 -9.56 15.98
C ASN A 144 1.04 -10.61 17.06
N SER A 145 1.20 -10.27 18.34
CA SER A 145 1.03 -11.19 19.47
C SER A 145 -0.38 -11.16 20.09
N HIS A 146 -1.37 -10.66 19.36
CA HIS A 146 -2.77 -10.56 19.79
C HIS A 146 -3.73 -11.15 18.76
#